data_AF-M1CTT9-F1
#
_entry.id   AF-M1CTT9-F1
#
_cell.length_a   1.000
_cell.length_b   1.000
_cell.length_c   1.000
_cell.angle_alpha   90.00
_cell.angle_beta   90.00
_cell.angle_gamma   90.00
#
_symmetry.space_group_name_H-M   'P 1'
#
loop_
_entity.id
_entity.type
_entity.pdbx_description
1 polymer ?
#
loop_
_entity_poly.entity_id
_entity_poly.type
_entity_poly.pdbx_seq_one_letter_code
_entity_poly.pdbx_strand_id
1 'polypeptide(L)'
;MGRQNRGTNAGPQDKQHFSHSHILKLIVNPTETVLTCNACEQPNNTSKPFYGCNTCQYFLHENCFNAPRFLNHASHPSHPLTLLPSATYSSCSFTCKACDSAGNGFCFSCACCEFDIHLQCASLSSLILVDKHPHQLELNFGSPYEDKDSEYVCDICTEIMNKENWLYYCGGCDFASHLQCVITSPEVGVFAKQQRPVPNSNSNSNSNPNPNPNPNRNPNARVEMINSANEAEEQIMAAQLRAQIAARGREACLDLVTPRRRYGYY
;
A
#
# COMPACT_ATOMS: atom_id res chain seq x y z
N MET A 1 15.69 48.95 -20.96
CA MET A 1 15.33 47.77 -21.79
C MET A 1 16.56 46.86 -21.81
N GLY A 2 16.57 45.58 -21.43
CA GLY A 2 15.52 44.68 -20.99
C GLY A 2 16.11 43.41 -20.36
N ARG A 3 15.30 42.82 -19.47
CA ARG A 3 15.05 41.39 -19.21
C ARG A 3 16.23 40.50 -18.80
N GLN A 4 16.26 40.25 -17.50
CA GLN A 4 16.90 39.10 -16.86
C GLN A 4 16.08 37.83 -17.15
N ASN A 5 16.74 36.77 -17.61
CA ASN A 5 16.22 35.41 -17.63
C ASN A 5 16.31 34.82 -16.21
N ARG A 6 15.18 34.49 -15.59
CA ARG A 6 15.11 33.57 -14.45
C ARG A 6 14.63 32.22 -14.95
N GLY A 7 15.54 31.25 -14.97
CA GLY A 7 15.20 29.84 -15.07
C GLY A 7 14.41 29.41 -13.84
N THR A 8 13.26 28.79 -14.07
CA THR A 8 12.36 28.24 -13.06
C THR A 8 12.97 26.97 -12.45
N ASN A 9 13.36 27.03 -11.18
CA ASN A 9 13.63 25.88 -10.34
C ASN A 9 12.33 25.11 -10.08
N ALA A 10 12.33 23.79 -10.32
CA ALA A 10 11.23 22.89 -9.98
C ALA A 10 11.15 22.72 -8.44
N GLY A 11 10.02 23.12 -7.84
CA GLY A 11 9.75 22.99 -6.41
C GLY A 11 9.19 21.62 -6.00
N PRO A 12 8.96 21.39 -4.68
CA PRO A 12 8.47 20.12 -4.12
C PRO A 12 7.08 19.80 -4.71
N GLN A 13 6.86 18.57 -5.14
CA GLN A 13 5.65 18.22 -5.90
C GLN A 13 4.45 18.02 -4.98
N ASP A 14 3.74 19.11 -4.70
CA ASP A 14 2.37 19.12 -4.19
C ASP A 14 1.47 18.27 -5.10
N LYS A 15 0.86 17.20 -4.57
CA LYS A 15 0.00 16.29 -5.34
C LYS A 15 -1.30 16.00 -4.61
N GLN A 16 -2.38 15.89 -5.38
CA GLN A 16 -3.62 15.29 -4.89
C GLN A 16 -3.38 13.79 -4.73
N HIS A 17 -3.59 13.29 -3.51
CA HIS A 17 -3.50 11.87 -3.23
C HIS A 17 -4.88 11.24 -3.41
N PHE A 18 -4.95 10.03 -3.95
CA PHE A 18 -6.24 9.42 -4.32
C PHE A 18 -7.21 9.19 -3.15
N SER A 19 -6.67 9.10 -1.94
CA SER A 19 -7.45 8.85 -0.72
C SER A 19 -7.99 10.14 -0.09
N HIS A 20 -7.66 11.31 -0.63
CA HIS A 20 -8.00 12.59 -0.03
C HIS A 20 -8.28 13.67 -1.08
N SER A 21 -9.40 14.37 -0.93
CA SER A 21 -9.85 15.36 -1.93
C SER A 21 -8.95 16.61 -2.04
N HIS A 22 -8.16 16.92 -1.01
CA HIS A 22 -7.22 18.04 -1.03
C HIS A 22 -5.81 17.61 -1.41
N ILE A 23 -5.03 18.58 -1.89
CA ILE A 23 -3.59 18.41 -2.12
C ILE A 23 -2.89 18.20 -0.77
N LEU A 24 -2.11 17.13 -0.66
CA LEU A 24 -1.26 16.89 0.49
C LEU A 24 0.09 17.58 0.28
N LYS A 25 0.51 18.38 1.26
CA LYS A 25 1.77 19.10 1.23
C LYS A 25 2.84 18.35 2.01
N LEU A 26 4.08 18.40 1.53
CA LEU A 26 5.22 17.85 2.25
C LEU A 26 5.52 18.70 3.49
N ILE A 27 5.54 18.06 4.66
CA ILE A 27 5.89 18.64 5.96
C ILE A 27 7.27 18.09 6.34
N VAL A 28 8.28 18.96 6.34
CA VAL A 28 9.69 18.58 6.56
C VAL A 28 10.09 18.73 8.03
N ASN A 29 9.47 19.67 8.76
CA ASN A 29 9.76 19.98 10.16
C ASN A 29 8.46 19.95 10.98
N PRO A 30 8.00 18.78 11.41
CA PRO A 30 6.78 18.67 12.21
C PRO A 30 6.95 19.28 13.61
N THR A 31 5.87 19.85 14.13
CA THR A 31 5.77 20.26 15.54
C THR A 31 5.90 19.05 16.47
N GLU A 32 6.21 19.27 17.75
CA GLU A 32 6.37 18.21 18.78
C GLU A 32 5.10 17.36 19.03
N THR A 33 4.00 17.65 18.34
CA THR A 33 2.76 16.88 18.36
C THR A 33 2.91 15.55 17.62
N VAL A 34 2.63 14.44 18.29
CA VAL A 34 2.56 13.12 17.65
C VAL A 34 1.33 13.09 16.74
N LEU A 35 1.56 13.08 15.43
CA LEU A 35 0.51 12.98 14.41
C LEU A 35 0.44 11.55 13.89
N THR A 36 -0.74 10.94 13.83
CA THR A 36 -0.88 9.56 13.33
C THR A 36 -1.03 9.54 11.81
N CYS A 37 -0.41 8.55 11.16
CA CYS A 37 -0.58 8.29 9.74
C CYS A 37 -1.93 7.61 9.47
N ASN A 38 -2.76 8.20 8.61
CA ASN A 38 -4.10 7.67 8.28
C ASN A 38 -4.07 6.35 7.49
N ALA A 39 -2.93 6.00 6.88
CA ALA A 39 -2.81 4.77 6.10
C ALA A 39 -2.36 3.57 6.93
N CYS A 40 -1.39 3.74 7.82
CA CYS A 40 -0.77 2.62 8.52
C CYS A 40 -1.05 2.62 10.03
N GLU A 41 -1.77 3.65 10.50
CA GLU A 41 -2.17 3.86 11.90
C GLU A 41 -1.01 4.01 12.89
N GLN A 42 0.23 4.13 12.38
CA GLN A 42 1.42 4.38 13.20
C GLN A 42 1.71 5.88 13.34
N PRO A 43 2.39 6.30 14.41
CA PRO A 43 2.86 7.67 14.57
C PRO A 43 3.75 8.14 13.40
N ASN A 44 3.56 9.37 12.94
CA ASN A 44 4.54 10.08 12.14
C ASN A 44 5.72 10.45 13.05
N ASN A 45 6.90 9.99 12.70
CA ASN A 45 8.12 10.34 13.42
C ASN A 45 8.43 11.82 13.15
N THR A 46 8.78 12.57 14.19
CA THR A 46 9.17 13.98 14.07
C THR A 46 10.47 14.19 13.29
N SER A 47 11.25 13.13 13.06
CA SER A 47 12.54 13.18 12.35
C SER A 47 12.47 12.89 10.84
N LYS A 48 11.33 12.41 10.31
CA LYS A 48 11.17 12.10 8.88
C LYS A 48 10.06 12.97 8.26
N PRO A 49 10.21 13.44 7.01
CA PRO A 49 9.14 14.15 6.32
C PRO A 49 7.90 13.27 6.12
N PHE A 50 6.73 13.90 6.10
CA PHE A 50 5.46 13.25 5.76
C PHE A 50 4.56 14.20 4.98
N TYR A 51 3.53 13.65 4.34
CA TYR A 51 2.56 14.43 3.57
C TYR A 51 1.32 14.71 4.41
N GLY A 52 0.79 15.93 4.35
CA GLY A 52 -0.32 16.33 5.20
C GLY A 52 -1.26 17.38 4.63
N CYS A 53 -2.51 17.31 5.08
CA CYS A 53 -3.51 18.36 4.97
C CYS A 53 -3.93 18.79 6.38
N ASN A 54 -3.40 19.94 6.83
CA ASN A 54 -3.66 20.42 8.20
C ASN A 54 -5.13 20.77 8.43
N THR A 55 -5.86 21.24 7.41
CA THR A 55 -7.29 21.57 7.54
C THR A 55 -8.13 20.34 7.84
N CYS A 56 -7.77 19.18 7.28
CA CYS A 56 -8.48 17.93 7.48
C CYS A 56 -7.86 17.02 8.54
N GLN A 57 -6.71 17.40 9.10
CA GLN A 57 -5.90 16.53 9.97
C GLN A 57 -5.64 15.17 9.33
N TYR A 58 -5.24 15.18 8.05
CA TYR A 58 -4.99 13.98 7.25
C TYR A 58 -3.50 13.90 6.92
N PHE A 59 -2.82 12.87 7.40
CA PHE A 59 -1.37 12.73 7.33
C PHE A 59 -0.96 11.34 6.85
N LEU A 60 0.06 11.26 6.00
CA LEU A 60 0.60 10.03 5.46
C LEU A 60 2.12 10.06 5.51
N HIS A 61 2.75 9.00 6.03
CA HIS A 61 4.19 8.80 5.83
C HIS A 61 4.52 8.80 4.33
N GLU A 62 5.75 9.13 3.98
CA GLU A 62 6.21 9.10 2.59
C GLU A 62 6.01 7.73 1.92
N ASN A 63 6.31 6.64 2.61
CA ASN A 63 6.10 5.28 2.07
C ASN A 63 4.61 4.92 1.93
N CYS A 64 3.77 5.40 2.84
CA CYS A 64 2.32 5.23 2.76
C CYS A 64 1.72 6.02 1.60
N PHE A 65 2.19 7.26 1.40
CA PHE A 65 1.79 8.12 0.29
C PHE A 65 2.19 7.54 -1.07
N ASN A 66 3.36 6.90 -1.14
CA ASN A 66 3.89 6.31 -2.38
C ASN A 66 3.53 4.83 -2.56
N ALA A 67 2.69 4.26 -1.69
CA ALA A 67 2.27 2.86 -1.81
C ALA A 67 1.58 2.63 -3.17
N PRO A 68 1.90 1.53 -3.87
CA PRO A 68 1.37 1.29 -5.21
C PRO A 68 -0.14 1.00 -5.14
N ARG A 69 -0.88 1.40 -6.17
CA ARG A 69 -2.32 1.11 -6.25
C ARG A 69 -2.64 -0.37 -6.39
N PHE A 70 -1.70 -1.14 -6.95
CA PHE A 70 -1.81 -2.58 -7.16
C PHE A 70 -0.56 -3.29 -6.68
N LEU A 71 -0.73 -4.49 -6.15
CA LEU A 71 0.35 -5.32 -5.65
C LEU A 71 0.12 -6.78 -6.03
N ASN A 72 1.02 -7.35 -6.82
CA ASN A 72 1.18 -8.79 -6.95
C ASN A 72 2.02 -9.27 -5.77
N HIS A 73 1.38 -9.96 -4.83
CA HIS A 73 2.00 -10.41 -3.58
C HIS A 73 2.18 -11.93 -3.59
N ALA A 74 3.32 -12.43 -3.11
CA ALA A 74 3.66 -13.85 -3.17
C ALA A 74 2.70 -14.75 -2.36
N SER A 75 2.07 -14.22 -1.30
CA SER A 75 1.05 -14.95 -0.54
C SER A 75 -0.32 -15.03 -1.22
N HIS A 76 -0.51 -14.29 -2.32
CA HIS A 76 -1.75 -14.30 -3.09
C HIS A 76 -1.47 -14.17 -4.59
N PRO A 77 -0.83 -15.18 -5.22
CA PRO A 77 -0.35 -15.07 -6.60
C PRO A 77 -1.47 -15.11 -7.66
N SER A 78 -2.64 -15.64 -7.30
CA SER A 78 -3.75 -15.82 -8.24
C SER A 78 -4.37 -14.51 -8.70
N HIS A 79 -4.34 -13.47 -7.86
CA HIS A 79 -4.96 -12.18 -8.16
C HIS A 79 -4.11 -11.01 -7.65
N PRO A 80 -4.07 -9.88 -8.37
CA PRO A 80 -3.48 -8.65 -7.83
C PRO A 80 -4.33 -8.13 -6.67
N LEU A 81 -3.65 -7.59 -5.66
CA LEU A 81 -4.30 -6.86 -4.57
C LEU A 81 -4.44 -5.39 -4.94
N THR A 82 -5.54 -4.78 -4.56
CA THR A 82 -5.81 -3.33 -4.75
C THR A 82 -5.60 -2.60 -3.43
N LEU A 83 -4.91 -1.46 -3.47
CA LEU A 83 -4.76 -0.59 -2.31
C LEU A 83 -6.05 0.20 -2.06
N LEU A 84 -6.67 -0.04 -0.91
CA LEU A 84 -7.89 0.64 -0.47
C LEU A 84 -7.59 1.59 0.69
N PRO A 85 -8.15 2.81 0.69
CA PRO A 85 -7.93 3.77 1.76
C PRO A 85 -8.75 3.49 3.04
N SER A 86 -9.70 2.57 2.96
CA SER A 86 -10.54 2.11 4.06
C SER A 86 -11.08 0.72 3.73
N ALA A 87 -11.43 -0.05 4.76
CA ALA A 87 -12.06 -1.36 4.59
C ALA A 87 -13.41 -1.24 3.89
N THR A 88 -13.77 -2.24 3.08
CA THR A 88 -15.06 -2.28 2.36
C THR A 88 -16.18 -2.97 3.16
N TYR A 89 -15.88 -3.40 4.39
CA TYR A 89 -16.80 -4.13 5.26
C TYR A 89 -17.66 -3.17 6.08
N SER A 90 -18.82 -3.65 6.55
CA SER A 90 -19.73 -2.83 7.35
C SER A 90 -19.16 -2.36 8.69
N SER A 91 -18.13 -3.03 9.20
CA SER A 91 -17.43 -2.65 10.42
C SER A 91 -16.44 -1.49 10.22
N CYS A 92 -16.20 -1.06 8.99
CA CYS A 92 -15.10 -0.13 8.63
C CYS A 92 -13.71 -0.63 9.06
N SER A 93 -13.56 -1.94 9.29
CA SER A 93 -12.33 -2.60 9.69
C SER A 93 -12.13 -3.91 8.91
N PHE A 94 -10.90 -4.39 8.87
CA PHE A 94 -10.54 -5.68 8.28
C PHE A 94 -9.63 -6.47 9.23
N THR A 95 -9.61 -7.79 9.08
CA THR A 95 -8.63 -8.66 9.76
C THR A 95 -7.51 -8.99 8.78
N CYS A 96 -6.27 -8.69 9.16
CA CYS A 96 -5.12 -8.93 8.31
C CYS A 96 -4.79 -10.43 8.24
N LYS A 97 -4.74 -10.99 7.03
CA LYS A 97 -4.38 -12.40 6.80
C LYS A 97 -2.94 -12.77 7.17
N ALA A 98 -2.07 -11.78 7.40
CA ALA A 98 -0.68 -12.03 7.78
C ALA A 98 -0.49 -12.15 9.29
N CYS A 99 -1.13 -11.27 10.08
CA CYS A 99 -0.87 -11.13 11.51
C CYS A 99 -2.12 -11.28 12.40
N ASP A 100 -3.28 -11.56 11.79
CA ASP A 100 -4.59 -11.72 12.45
C ASP A 100 -5.06 -10.51 13.27
N SER A 101 -4.38 -9.38 13.13
CA SER A 101 -4.73 -8.15 13.82
C SER A 101 -5.70 -7.33 12.98
N ALA A 102 -6.60 -6.63 13.65
CA ALA A 102 -7.52 -5.70 12.98
C ALA A 102 -6.77 -4.49 12.40
N GLY A 103 -7.31 -3.90 11.34
CA GLY A 103 -6.87 -2.62 10.77
C GLY A 103 -8.05 -1.77 10.33
N ASN A 104 -7.91 -0.45 10.46
CA ASN A 104 -8.90 0.54 10.02
C ASN A 104 -8.34 1.53 8.98
N GLY A 105 -7.02 1.56 8.83
CA GLY A 105 -6.33 2.33 7.82
C GLY A 105 -6.41 1.71 6.43
N PHE A 106 -5.37 1.92 5.65
CA PHE A 106 -5.26 1.37 4.31
C PHE A 106 -4.97 -0.12 4.38
N CYS A 107 -5.42 -0.84 3.35
CA CYS A 107 -5.10 -2.26 3.17
C CYS A 107 -4.88 -2.59 1.70
N PHE A 108 -4.11 -3.66 1.47
CA PHE A 108 -4.15 -4.36 0.19
C PHE A 108 -5.23 -5.43 0.25
N SER A 109 -6.20 -5.34 -0.65
CA SER A 109 -7.40 -6.15 -0.64
C SER A 109 -7.62 -6.83 -1.98
N CYS A 110 -8.01 -8.10 -1.97
CA CYS A 110 -8.43 -8.83 -3.16
C CYS A 110 -9.94 -8.64 -3.39
N ALA A 111 -10.34 -8.43 -4.64
CA ALA A 111 -11.75 -8.30 -5.01
C ALA A 111 -12.50 -9.63 -5.07
N CYS A 112 -11.78 -10.68 -5.45
CA CYS A 112 -12.32 -12.01 -5.66
C CYS A 112 -12.22 -12.88 -4.42
N CYS A 113 -11.46 -12.44 -3.41
CA CYS A 113 -11.15 -13.21 -2.22
C CYS A 113 -11.34 -12.36 -0.97
N GLU A 114 -11.73 -12.98 0.14
CA GLU A 114 -11.71 -12.36 1.48
C GLU A 114 -10.27 -12.31 2.01
N PHE A 115 -9.42 -11.59 1.28
CA PHE A 115 -8.00 -11.47 1.54
C PHE A 115 -7.64 -9.99 1.67
N ASP A 116 -7.27 -9.59 2.88
CA ASP A 116 -6.88 -8.24 3.23
C ASP A 116 -5.60 -8.31 4.07
N ILE A 117 -4.62 -7.46 3.77
CA ILE A 117 -3.37 -7.35 4.52
C ILE A 117 -3.01 -5.89 4.78
N HIS A 118 -2.42 -5.62 5.95
CA HIS A 118 -1.87 -4.29 6.27
C HIS A 118 -0.75 -3.91 5.28
N LEU A 119 -0.50 -2.61 5.09
CA LEU A 119 0.63 -2.13 4.27
C LEU A 119 1.95 -2.64 4.81
N GLN A 120 2.13 -2.62 6.13
CA GLN A 120 3.33 -3.11 6.80
C GLN A 120 3.55 -4.59 6.50
N CYS A 121 2.52 -5.43 6.67
CA CYS A 121 2.59 -6.86 6.40
C CYS A 121 2.89 -7.15 4.92
N ALA A 122 2.30 -6.39 4.00
CA ALA A 122 2.56 -6.51 2.56
C ALA A 122 3.98 -6.09 2.15
N SER A 123 4.67 -5.32 3.01
CA SER A 123 6.02 -4.80 2.76
C SER A 123 7.12 -5.59 3.46
N LEU A 124 6.77 -6.70 4.13
CA LEU A 124 7.75 -7.53 4.84
C LEU A 124 8.77 -8.13 3.87
N SER A 125 10.02 -8.13 4.30
CA SER A 125 11.10 -8.75 3.55
C SER A 125 10.93 -10.27 3.57
N SER A 126 11.22 -10.93 2.45
CA SER A 126 11.15 -12.39 2.39
C SER A 126 12.20 -13.08 3.24
N LEU A 127 13.30 -12.37 3.56
CA LEU A 127 14.42 -12.85 4.36
C LEU A 127 14.82 -11.77 5.37
N ILE A 128 15.07 -12.16 6.61
CA ILE A 128 15.61 -11.28 7.66
C ILE A 128 16.73 -11.96 8.44
N LEU A 129 17.61 -11.16 9.05
CA LEU A 129 18.55 -11.62 10.07
C LEU A 129 18.10 -11.05 11.42
N VAL A 130 18.13 -11.86 12.48
CA VAL A 130 17.71 -11.43 13.81
C VAL A 130 18.77 -11.79 14.84
N ASP A 131 19.00 -10.95 15.84
CA ASP A 131 20.07 -11.17 16.83
C ASP A 131 19.88 -12.45 17.65
N LYS A 132 18.64 -12.96 17.71
CA LYS A 132 18.27 -14.19 18.42
C LYS A 132 18.59 -15.46 17.64
N HIS A 133 18.95 -15.37 16.36
CA HIS A 133 19.20 -16.53 15.52
C HIS A 133 20.30 -16.26 14.46
N PRO A 134 21.33 -17.13 14.33
CA PRO A 134 22.49 -16.85 13.48
C PRO A 134 22.23 -16.96 11.97
N HIS A 135 21.14 -17.60 11.54
CA HIS A 135 20.78 -17.74 10.13
C HIS A 135 19.70 -16.75 9.72
N GLN A 136 19.55 -16.60 8.40
CA GLN A 136 18.40 -15.88 7.86
C GLN A 136 17.11 -16.67 8.13
N LEU A 137 16.07 -15.95 8.51
CA LEU A 137 14.71 -16.47 8.60
C LEU A 137 13.95 -16.11 7.34
N GLU A 138 13.23 -17.08 6.78
CA GLU A 138 12.36 -16.93 5.62
C GLU A 138 10.94 -16.61 6.06
N LEU A 139 10.29 -15.68 5.35
CA LEU A 139 8.89 -15.36 5.57
C LEU A 139 7.99 -16.44 4.95
N ASN A 140 7.26 -17.14 5.79
CA ASN A 140 6.29 -18.16 5.38
C ASN A 140 4.86 -17.64 5.59
N PHE A 141 3.95 -18.01 4.68
CA PHE A 141 2.56 -17.54 4.67
C PHE A 141 1.57 -18.46 5.39
N GLY A 142 2.08 -19.24 6.34
CA GLY A 142 1.36 -20.25 7.11
C GLY A 142 2.35 -21.27 7.67
N SER A 143 1.82 -22.28 8.36
CA SER A 143 2.61 -23.39 8.92
C SER A 143 3.55 -24.02 7.87
N PRO A 144 4.85 -24.21 8.18
CA PRO A 144 5.77 -24.95 7.31
C PRO A 144 5.49 -26.46 7.30
N TYR A 145 4.65 -26.95 8.22
CA TYR A 145 4.31 -28.36 8.40
C TYR A 145 2.97 -28.70 7.77
N GLU A 146 2.91 -29.87 7.10
CA GLU A 146 1.67 -30.42 6.54
C GLU A 146 0.75 -31.05 7.61
N ASP A 147 1.31 -31.44 8.76
CA ASP A 147 0.56 -32.05 9.85
C ASP A 147 -0.29 -31.02 10.60
N LYS A 148 -1.61 -31.24 10.58
CA LYS A 148 -2.60 -30.38 11.22
C LYS A 148 -2.66 -30.53 12.73
N ASP A 149 -2.06 -31.57 13.30
CA ASP A 149 -2.07 -31.78 14.75
C ASP A 149 -0.79 -31.24 15.43
N SER A 150 0.25 -30.90 14.66
CA SER A 150 1.52 -30.37 15.18
C SER A 150 1.39 -28.91 15.66
N GLU A 151 1.42 -28.67 16.97
CA GLU A 151 1.55 -27.33 17.54
C GLU A 151 2.97 -26.79 17.34
N TYR A 152 3.09 -25.50 17.04
CA TYR A 152 4.40 -24.86 16.94
C TYR A 152 4.45 -23.62 17.83
N VAL A 153 5.57 -23.49 18.51
CA VAL A 153 5.80 -22.50 19.56
C VAL A 153 6.82 -21.50 19.04
N CYS A 154 6.61 -20.22 19.31
CA CYS A 154 7.58 -19.20 18.94
C CYS A 154 8.84 -19.31 19.80
N ASP A 155 10.01 -19.43 19.19
CA ASP A 155 11.31 -19.53 19.88
C ASP A 155 11.71 -18.26 20.65
N ILE A 156 11.04 -17.13 20.38
CA ILE A 156 11.32 -15.85 21.03
C ILE A 156 10.44 -15.63 22.26
N CYS A 157 9.13 -15.83 22.13
CA CYS A 157 8.17 -15.56 23.21
C CYS A 157 7.58 -16.80 23.88
N THR A 158 7.90 -18.00 23.40
CA THR A 158 7.44 -19.29 23.92
C THR A 158 5.93 -19.53 23.90
N GLU A 159 5.19 -18.72 23.12
CA GLU A 159 3.74 -18.86 22.94
C GLU A 159 3.41 -19.68 21.70
N ILE A 160 2.26 -20.37 21.74
CA ILE A 160 1.72 -21.14 20.61
C ILE A 160 1.34 -20.17 19.49
N MET A 161 1.73 -20.54 18.27
CA MET A 161 1.48 -19.75 17.08
C MET A 161 0.27 -20.27 16.30
N ASN A 162 -0.48 -19.36 15.67
CA ASN A 162 -1.61 -19.70 14.81
C ASN A 162 -1.14 -20.15 13.42
N LYS A 163 -1.52 -21.36 13.00
CA LYS A 163 -1.14 -22.05 11.75
C LYS A 163 -1.45 -21.29 10.47
N GLU A 164 -2.44 -20.41 10.52
CA GLU A 164 -2.87 -19.59 9.39
C GLU A 164 -2.10 -18.26 9.30
N ASN A 165 -1.40 -17.87 10.36
CA ASN A 165 -0.64 -16.62 10.40
C ASN A 165 0.72 -16.79 9.75
N TRP A 166 1.23 -15.68 9.22
CA TRP A 166 2.58 -15.65 8.69
C TRP A 166 3.59 -15.70 9.83
N LEU A 167 4.75 -16.28 9.55
CA LEU A 167 5.85 -16.40 10.49
C LEU A 167 7.18 -16.28 9.77
N TYR A 168 8.23 -16.02 10.53
CA TYR A 168 9.59 -16.16 10.06
C TYR A 168 10.15 -17.50 10.52
N TYR A 169 10.77 -18.24 9.60
CA TYR A 169 11.20 -19.62 9.83
C TYR A 169 12.60 -19.91 9.28
N CYS A 170 13.42 -20.64 10.02
CA CYS A 170 14.65 -21.25 9.52
C CYS A 170 14.48 -22.78 9.48
N GLY A 171 14.33 -23.35 8.29
CA GLY A 171 14.20 -24.80 8.14
C GLY A 171 15.42 -25.61 8.56
N GLY A 172 16.62 -25.02 8.53
CA GLY A 172 17.85 -25.70 8.94
C GLY A 172 18.00 -25.87 10.46
N CYS A 173 17.30 -25.04 11.24
CA CYS A 173 17.39 -25.05 12.71
C CYS A 173 16.05 -25.29 13.39
N ASP A 174 14.98 -25.43 12.60
CA ASP A 174 13.61 -25.43 13.07
C ASP A 174 13.27 -24.23 13.98
N PHE A 175 13.83 -23.06 13.66
CA PHE A 175 13.61 -21.85 14.43
C PHE A 175 12.43 -21.09 13.84
N ALA A 176 11.39 -20.84 14.63
CA ALA A 176 10.15 -20.22 14.22
C ALA A 176 9.81 -19.00 15.10
N SER A 177 9.36 -17.93 14.47
CA SER A 177 8.99 -16.70 15.18
C SER A 177 7.72 -16.06 14.61
N HIS A 178 6.88 -15.56 15.51
CA HIS A 178 5.85 -14.59 15.17
C HIS A 178 6.46 -13.39 14.44
N LEU A 179 5.69 -12.77 13.54
CA LEU A 179 6.06 -11.51 12.90
C LEU A 179 6.40 -10.43 13.93
N GLN A 180 5.55 -10.25 14.93
CA GLN A 180 5.73 -9.21 15.95
C GLN A 180 6.99 -9.40 16.82
N CYS A 181 7.48 -10.65 16.95
CA CYS A 181 8.61 -10.93 17.84
C CYS A 181 9.94 -10.44 17.25
N VAL A 182 9.97 -10.28 15.92
CA VAL A 182 11.16 -9.84 15.17
C VAL A 182 11.00 -8.45 14.57
N ILE A 183 9.75 -8.00 14.36
CA ILE A 183 9.46 -6.65 13.86
C ILE A 183 9.20 -5.73 15.06
N THR A 184 10.26 -5.07 15.51
CA THR A 184 10.21 -4.13 16.66
C THR A 184 9.70 -2.74 16.29
N SER A 185 9.70 -2.39 15.00
CA SER A 185 9.06 -1.16 14.49
C SER A 185 8.38 -1.47 13.15
N PRO A 186 7.03 -1.47 13.09
CA PRO A 186 6.30 -1.76 11.85
C PRO A 186 6.29 -0.49 10.99
N GLU A 187 7.45 -0.10 10.47
CA GLU A 187 7.51 0.88 9.39
C GLU A 187 7.03 0.23 8.09
N VAL A 188 6.25 0.95 7.29
CA VAL A 188 5.89 0.50 5.94
C VAL A 188 7.16 0.53 5.10
N GLY A 189 7.57 -0.63 4.60
CA GLY A 189 8.73 -0.78 3.72
C GLY A 189 8.53 -0.10 2.36
N VAL A 190 9.61 0.00 1.59
CA VAL A 190 9.54 0.54 0.23
C VAL A 190 8.98 -0.54 -0.69
N PHE A 191 7.84 -0.27 -1.30
CA PHE A 191 7.31 -1.12 -2.36
C PHE A 191 8.10 -0.90 -3.65
N ALA A 192 8.60 -1.99 -4.24
CA ALA A 192 9.15 -1.92 -5.58
C ALA A 192 8.06 -1.47 -6.57
N LYS A 193 8.42 -0.62 -7.52
CA LYS A 193 7.51 -0.21 -8.60
C LYS A 193 7.20 -1.42 -9.47
N GLN A 194 6.07 -2.07 -9.23
CA GLN A 194 5.59 -3.15 -10.09
C GLN A 194 5.00 -2.54 -11.36
N GLN A 195 5.31 -3.13 -12.51
CA GLN A 195 4.76 -2.66 -13.79
C GLN A 195 3.25 -2.84 -13.79
N ARG A 196 2.55 -1.84 -14.36
CA ARG A 196 1.11 -1.87 -14.61
C ARG A 196 0.74 -3.21 -15.27
N PRO A 197 -0.35 -3.89 -14.86
CA PRO A 197 -0.82 -5.07 -15.57
C PRO A 197 -1.03 -4.70 -17.04
N VAL A 198 -0.21 -5.24 -17.93
CA VAL A 198 -0.39 -5.08 -19.38
C VAL A 198 -1.39 -6.15 -19.80
N PRO A 199 -2.54 -5.79 -20.39
CA PRO A 199 -3.44 -6.79 -20.94
C PRO A 199 -2.68 -7.59 -22.01
N ASN A 200 -2.60 -8.91 -21.81
CA ASN A 200 -1.86 -9.83 -22.66
C ASN A 200 -2.35 -9.71 -24.12
N SER A 201 -1.64 -8.95 -24.94
CA SER A 201 -1.89 -8.87 -26.38
C SER A 201 -0.97 -9.89 -27.04
N ASN A 202 -1.45 -11.13 -27.10
CA ASN A 202 -0.86 -12.15 -27.93
C ASN A 202 -0.99 -11.74 -29.40
N SER A 203 0.11 -11.31 -30.02
CA SER A 203 0.24 -11.30 -31.47
C SER A 203 1.71 -11.17 -31.89
N ASN A 204 2.23 -12.27 -32.43
CA ASN A 204 3.38 -12.43 -33.33
C ASN A 204 4.18 -11.16 -33.68
N SER A 205 5.45 -11.12 -33.27
CA SER A 205 6.44 -10.20 -33.81
C SER A 205 7.23 -10.87 -34.94
N ASN A 206 6.84 -10.59 -36.19
CA ASN A 206 7.77 -10.62 -37.32
C ASN A 206 8.52 -9.28 -37.33
N SER A 207 9.84 -9.38 -37.29
CA SER A 207 10.78 -8.25 -37.26
C SER A 207 10.84 -7.53 -38.62
N ASN A 208 10.76 -6.20 -38.61
CA ASN A 208 11.60 -5.37 -39.48
C ASN A 208 11.72 -3.92 -38.96
N PRO A 209 12.87 -3.24 -39.17
CA PRO A 209 13.26 -2.06 -38.41
C PRO A 209 12.78 -0.73 -39.00
N ASN A 210 12.46 0.16 -38.05
CA ASN A 210 12.44 1.63 -38.04
C ASN A 210 12.74 2.41 -39.34
N PRO A 211 12.06 3.55 -39.54
CA PRO A 211 12.84 4.78 -39.60
C PRO A 211 12.25 6.00 -38.87
N ASN A 212 13.17 6.69 -38.18
CA ASN A 212 13.32 8.14 -37.94
C ASN A 212 12.35 8.89 -36.99
N PRO A 213 12.85 9.65 -35.98
CA PRO A 213 12.02 10.43 -35.06
C PRO A 213 11.67 11.82 -35.62
N ASN A 214 10.38 12.09 -35.80
CA ASN A 214 9.85 13.40 -36.21
C ASN A 214 9.90 14.40 -35.03
N PRO A 215 10.37 15.66 -35.18
CA PRO A 215 10.60 16.58 -34.05
C PRO A 215 9.33 17.26 -33.52
N ASN A 216 8.15 16.98 -34.06
CA ASN A 216 6.94 17.75 -33.78
C ASN A 216 5.97 17.04 -32.82
N ARG A 217 6.44 16.69 -31.61
CA ARG A 217 5.55 16.17 -30.55
C ARG A 217 4.94 17.33 -29.78
N ASN A 218 3.67 17.61 -30.05
CA ASN A 218 2.84 18.54 -29.29
C ASN A 218 2.87 18.15 -27.79
N PRO A 219 3.42 18.98 -26.89
CA PRO A 219 3.46 18.67 -25.47
C PRO A 219 2.06 18.50 -24.86
N ASN A 220 1.03 19.14 -25.43
CA ASN A 220 -0.35 18.99 -24.98
C ASN A 220 -0.90 17.58 -25.24
N ALA A 221 -0.56 16.96 -26.37
CA ALA A 221 -1.00 15.58 -26.66
C ALA A 221 -0.43 14.58 -25.64
N ARG A 222 0.77 14.86 -25.11
CA ARG A 222 1.40 14.03 -24.07
C ARG A 222 0.74 14.24 -22.70
N VAL A 223 0.35 15.47 -22.38
CA VAL A 223 -0.42 15.80 -21.17
C VAL A 223 -1.83 15.19 -21.24
N GLU A 224 -2.49 15.25 -22.39
CA GLU A 224 -3.80 14.64 -22.63
C GLU A 224 -3.77 13.11 -22.48
N MET A 225 -2.73 12.44 -23.00
CA MET A 225 -2.54 11.00 -22.78
C MET A 225 -2.31 10.65 -21.30
N ILE A 226 -1.60 11.49 -20.55
CA ILE A 226 -1.40 11.28 -19.10
C ILE A 226 -2.71 11.50 -18.34
N ASN A 227 -3.46 12.55 -18.65
CA ASN A 227 -4.74 12.83 -18.03
C ASN A 227 -5.76 11.73 -18.33
N SER A 228 -5.83 11.27 -19.58
CA SER A 228 -6.71 10.16 -19.98
C SER A 228 -6.32 8.84 -19.32
N ALA A 229 -5.01 8.57 -19.15
CA ALA A 229 -4.55 7.41 -18.41
C ALA A 229 -4.93 7.48 -16.91
N ASN A 230 -4.83 8.66 -16.30
CA ASN A 230 -5.23 8.89 -14.91
C ASN A 230 -6.75 8.70 -14.72
N GLU A 231 -7.57 9.21 -15.66
CA GLU A 231 -9.03 9.03 -15.65
C GLU A 231 -9.44 7.56 -15.84
N ALA A 232 -8.80 6.85 -16.77
CA ALA A 232 -9.05 5.42 -16.98
C ALA A 232 -8.67 4.59 -15.75
N GLU A 233 -7.56 4.93 -15.08
CA GLU A 233 -7.20 4.31 -13.80
C GLU A 233 -8.23 4.59 -12.72
N GLU A 234 -8.73 5.82 -12.60
CA GLU A 234 -9.77 6.18 -11.63
C GLU A 234 -11.07 5.39 -11.87
N GLN A 235 -11.46 5.21 -13.13
CA GLN A 235 -12.60 4.38 -13.51
C GLN A 235 -12.38 2.90 -13.18
N ILE A 236 -11.19 2.36 -13.43
CA ILE A 236 -10.84 0.98 -13.07
C ILE A 236 -10.90 0.80 -11.55
N MET A 237 -10.36 1.76 -10.79
CA MET A 237 -10.36 1.73 -9.33
C MET A 237 -11.78 1.83 -8.77
N ALA A 238 -12.62 2.70 -9.33
CA ALA A 238 -14.03 2.79 -8.97
C ALA A 238 -14.77 1.49 -9.31
N ALA A 239 -14.50 0.87 -10.45
CA ALA A 239 -15.10 -0.40 -10.84
C ALA A 239 -14.67 -1.56 -9.93
N GLN A 240 -13.39 -1.64 -9.58
CA GLN A 240 -12.84 -2.64 -8.66
C GLN A 240 -13.39 -2.47 -7.24
N LEU A 241 -13.46 -1.23 -6.73
CA LEU A 241 -14.05 -0.94 -5.42
C LEU A 241 -15.53 -1.32 -5.40
N ARG A 242 -16.30 -0.98 -6.46
CA ARG A 242 -17.71 -1.38 -6.59
C ARG A 242 -17.86 -2.89 -6.64
N ALA A 243 -17.00 -3.59 -7.39
CA ALA A 243 -17.00 -5.03 -7.46
C ALA A 243 -16.67 -5.66 -6.09
N GLN A 244 -15.72 -5.10 -5.34
CA GLN A 244 -15.39 -5.50 -3.97
C GLN A 244 -16.55 -5.34 -3.00
N ILE A 245 -17.19 -4.17 -3.00
CA ILE A 245 -18.35 -3.88 -2.15
C ILE A 245 -19.51 -4.82 -2.51
N ALA A 246 -19.75 -5.05 -3.80
CA ALA A 246 -20.78 -5.97 -4.27
C ALA A 246 -20.50 -7.43 -3.87
N ALA A 247 -19.25 -7.90 -4.02
CA ALA A 247 -18.84 -9.26 -3.66
C ALA A 247 -18.91 -9.53 -2.15
N ARG A 248 -18.63 -8.53 -1.32
CA ARG A 248 -18.59 -8.64 0.15
C ARG A 248 -19.93 -8.34 0.83
N GLY A 249 -20.96 -7.98 0.05
CA GLY A 249 -22.37 -7.98 0.46
C GLY A 249 -22.69 -7.16 1.72
N ARG A 250 -22.59 -5.82 1.65
CA ARG A 250 -23.52 -4.82 2.24
C ARG A 250 -22.95 -3.38 2.19
N GLU A 251 -23.85 -2.42 1.95
CA GLU A 251 -23.61 -0.96 1.98
C GLU A 251 -23.28 -0.47 3.40
N ALA A 252 -22.10 0.12 3.61
CA ALA A 252 -21.87 1.04 4.75
C ALA A 252 -20.63 1.97 4.64
N CYS A 253 -19.80 1.91 3.59
CA CYS A 253 -18.54 2.70 3.54
C CYS A 253 -18.52 3.87 2.54
N LEU A 254 -19.57 4.09 1.75
CA LEU A 254 -19.55 5.11 0.69
C LEU A 254 -19.58 6.58 1.19
N ASP A 255 -19.81 6.81 2.49
CA ASP A 255 -19.94 8.17 3.03
C ASP A 255 -18.60 8.88 3.32
N LEU A 256 -17.44 8.24 3.16
CA LEU A 256 -16.14 8.87 3.43
C LEU A 256 -15.55 9.64 2.23
N VAL A 257 -16.18 9.61 1.06
CA VAL A 257 -15.73 10.36 -0.13
C VAL A 257 -16.46 11.70 -0.29
N THR A 258 -17.46 12.01 0.55
CA THR A 258 -18.12 13.32 0.53
C THR A 258 -17.68 14.19 1.72
N PRO A 259 -17.23 15.44 1.50
CA PRO A 259 -17.03 16.37 2.59
C PRO A 259 -18.40 16.74 3.16
N ARG A 260 -18.69 16.32 4.40
CA ARG A 260 -19.83 16.84 5.15
C ARG A 260 -19.71 18.35 5.26
N ARG A 261 -20.50 19.07 4.45
CA ARG A 261 -20.81 20.48 4.67
C ARG A 261 -21.52 20.58 6.02
N ARG A 262 -20.81 21.03 7.06
CA ARG A 262 -21.47 21.63 8.23
C ARG A 262 -21.97 23.01 7.80
N TYR A 263 -23.23 23.09 7.39
CA TYR A 263 -24.00 24.32 7.56
C TYR A 263 -24.25 24.48 9.05
N GLY A 264 -23.82 25.62 9.61
CA GLY A 264 -24.17 26.02 10.96
C GLY A 264 -25.62 26.51 11.03
N TYR A 265 -26.16 26.52 12.23
CA TYR A 265 -27.19 27.49 12.62
C TYR A 265 -26.82 28.06 13.99
N TYR A 266 -26.99 29.37 14.04
CA TYR A 266 -26.84 30.39 15.08
C TYR A 266 -27.06 29.95 16.52
#